data_AF-A0A202DD09-F1
#
_entry.id   AF-A0A202DD09-F1
#
_cell.length_a   1.000
_cell.length_b   1.000
_cell.length_c   1.000
_cell.angle_alpha   90.00
_cell.angle_beta   90.00
_cell.angle_gamma   90.00
#
_symmetry.space_group_name_H-M   'P 1'
#
loop_
_entity.id
_entity.type
_entity.pdbx_description
1 polymer ?
#
loop_
_entity_poly.entity_id
_entity_poly.type
_entity_poly.pdbx_seq_one_letter_code
_entity_poly.pdbx_strand_id
1 'polypeptide(L)'
;QARVYKDVVVQVADDEDFIKNVRTVFNNDHDNSIGLGAGKDKEWVETHYGRPIPVKGEKAQYVRLYSNGSTSSEMNHYIEVEVYGK
;
A
#
# COMPACT_ATOMS: atom_id res chain seq x y z
N GLN A 1 0.98 4.50 -20.73
CA GLN A 1 2.10 5.33 -20.26
C GLN A 1 2.73 4.61 -19.08
N ALA A 2 4.06 4.51 -19.02
CA ALA A 2 4.73 3.93 -17.86
C ALA A 2 4.53 4.84 -16.63
N ARG A 3 4.16 4.26 -15.49
CA ARG A 3 3.90 4.99 -14.25
C ARG A 3 4.67 4.35 -13.10
N VAL A 4 5.10 5.19 -12.17
CA VAL A 4 5.62 4.75 -10.88
C VAL A 4 4.76 5.43 -9.82
N TYR A 5 4.10 4.63 -8.98
CA TYR A 5 3.34 5.11 -7.84
C TYR A 5 4.29 5.33 -6.66
N LYS A 6 4.19 6.51 -6.08
CA LYS A 6 4.95 6.94 -4.90
C LYS A 6 3.99 7.07 -3.73
N ASP A 7 4.55 6.98 -2.53
CA ASP A 7 3.84 7.13 -1.27
C ASP A 7 2.57 6.27 -1.28
N VAL A 8 2.79 4.96 -1.36
CA VAL A 8 1.76 3.94 -1.20
C VAL A 8 2.03 3.22 0.11
N VAL A 9 1.02 3.20 0.96
CA VAL A 9 1.06 2.49 2.24
C VAL A 9 -0.09 1.49 2.26
N VAL A 10 0.22 0.24 2.58
CA VAL A 10 -0.78 -0.80 2.79
C VAL A 10 -0.74 -1.23 4.24
N GLN A 11 -1.88 -1.13 4.91
CA GLN A 11 -2.05 -1.56 6.28
C GLN A 11 -3.10 -2.65 6.39
N VAL A 12 -2.92 -3.50 7.40
CA VAL A 12 -3.93 -4.45 7.84
C VAL A 12 -4.28 -4.20 9.30
N ALA A 13 -5.52 -4.45 9.67
CA ALA A 13 -6.03 -4.22 11.03
C ALA A 13 -7.11 -5.23 11.43
N ASP A 14 -7.37 -5.28 12.74
CA ASP A 14 -8.38 -6.15 13.32
C ASP A 14 -9.76 -5.47 13.41
N ASP A 15 -9.81 -4.15 13.19
CA ASP A 15 -11.02 -3.31 13.23
C ASP A 15 -11.11 -2.36 12.02
N GLU A 16 -12.33 -1.95 11.69
CA GLU A 16 -12.62 -1.10 10.52
C GLU A 16 -12.06 0.32 10.64
N ASP A 17 -11.88 0.80 11.86
CA ASP A 17 -11.37 2.13 12.15
C ASP A 17 -9.84 2.21 12.05
N PHE A 18 -9.15 1.06 11.98
CA PHE A 18 -7.68 0.96 12.01
C PHE A 18 -7.10 1.55 13.30
N ILE A 19 -7.59 1.07 14.45
CA ILE A 19 -7.09 1.48 15.77
C ILE A 19 -6.42 0.31 16.50
N LYS A 20 -6.91 -0.91 16.31
CA LYS A 20 -6.44 -2.13 16.99
C LYS A 20 -5.54 -2.93 16.07
N ASN A 21 -4.35 -3.24 16.58
CA ASN A 21 -3.36 -4.07 15.90
C ASN A 21 -3.17 -3.64 14.45
N VAL A 22 -2.80 -2.38 14.21
CA VAL A 22 -2.52 -1.90 12.85
C VAL A 22 -1.10 -2.30 12.48
N ARG A 23 -0.93 -2.93 11.32
CA ARG A 23 0.38 -3.36 10.80
C ARG A 23 0.53 -2.89 9.38
N THR A 24 1.61 -2.18 9.14
CA THR A 24 2.01 -1.78 7.80
C THR A 24 2.73 -2.94 7.12
N VAL A 25 2.15 -3.44 6.03
CA VAL A 25 2.69 -4.57 5.25
C VAL A 25 3.44 -4.11 4.01
N PHE A 26 3.26 -2.85 3.62
CA PHE A 26 3.99 -2.19 2.55
C PHE A 26 4.01 -0.68 2.79
N ASN A 27 5.16 -0.04 2.58
CA ASN A 27 5.31 1.40 2.67
C ASN A 27 6.52 1.89 1.85
N ASN A 28 6.24 2.56 0.73
CA ASN A 28 7.22 3.30 -0.07
C ASN A 28 7.09 4.83 0.05
N ASP A 29 6.39 5.32 1.08
CA ASP A 29 6.36 6.73 1.46
C ASP A 29 7.63 7.09 2.24
N HIS A 30 8.71 7.39 1.51
CA HIS A 30 10.04 7.57 2.11
C HIS A 30 10.20 8.87 2.90
N ASP A 31 9.49 9.93 2.51
CA ASP A 31 9.55 11.23 3.18
C ASP A 31 8.42 11.44 4.20
N ASN A 32 7.59 10.40 4.41
CA ASN A 32 6.48 10.39 5.36
C ASN A 32 5.40 11.44 5.00
N SER A 33 5.16 11.68 3.71
CA SER A 33 4.13 12.59 3.22
C SER A 33 2.71 12.20 3.65
N ILE A 34 2.47 10.90 3.89
CA ILE A 34 1.18 10.35 4.34
C ILE A 34 1.06 10.40 5.88
N GLY A 35 2.16 10.55 6.60
CA GLY A 35 2.16 10.69 8.06
C GLY A 35 2.02 9.36 8.83
N LEU A 36 2.24 8.22 8.18
CA LEU A 36 2.17 6.87 8.77
C LEU A 36 3.53 6.27 9.12
N GLY A 37 4.58 7.10 9.15
CA GLY A 37 5.97 6.74 9.33
C GLY A 37 6.70 6.55 7.99
N ALA A 38 8.00 6.91 7.97
CA ALA A 38 8.84 6.80 6.78
C ALA A 38 9.05 5.34 6.36
N GLY A 39 8.63 5.03 5.13
CA GLY A 39 8.74 3.75 4.46
C GLY A 39 10.15 3.41 4.00
N LYS A 40 10.37 2.12 3.74
CA LYS A 40 11.63 1.57 3.25
C LYS A 40 11.46 0.70 2.01
N ASP A 41 10.22 0.43 1.62
CA ASP A 41 9.96 -0.36 0.43
C ASP A 41 10.23 0.47 -0.82
N LYS A 42 10.69 -0.19 -1.87
CA LYS A 42 10.95 0.46 -3.15
C LYS A 42 9.67 0.93 -3.80
N GLU A 43 9.78 1.93 -4.67
CA GLU A 43 8.63 2.45 -5.39
C GLU A 43 7.89 1.40 -6.22
N TRP A 44 6.59 1.60 -6.40
CA TRP A 44 5.75 0.74 -7.20
C TRP A 44 5.85 1.14 -8.67
N VAL A 45 6.69 0.42 -9.42
CA VAL A 45 6.74 0.48 -10.88
C VAL A 45 5.60 -0.34 -11.46
N GLU A 46 4.67 0.32 -12.15
CA GLU A 46 3.46 -0.33 -12.68
C GLU A 46 3.76 -1.24 -13.87
N THR A 47 3.21 -2.45 -13.85
CA THR A 47 3.29 -3.44 -14.92
C THR A 47 1.97 -4.19 -15.02
N HIS A 48 1.72 -4.93 -16.09
CA HIS A 48 0.48 -5.71 -16.20
C HIS A 48 0.33 -6.83 -15.14
N TYR A 49 1.36 -7.10 -14.32
CA TYR A 49 1.30 -8.01 -13.18
C TYR A 49 0.96 -7.31 -11.85
N GLY A 50 0.78 -5.98 -11.86
CA GLY A 50 0.61 -5.19 -10.65
C GLY A 50 1.83 -5.24 -9.72
N ARG A 51 1.59 -5.17 -8.41
CA ARG A 51 2.61 -5.22 -7.36
C ARG A 51 2.29 -6.31 -6.33
N PRO A 52 3.00 -7.45 -6.39
CA PRO A 52 2.92 -8.45 -5.33
C PRO A 52 3.50 -7.88 -4.02
N ILE A 53 2.72 -7.95 -2.95
CA ILE A 53 3.12 -7.51 -1.61
C ILE A 53 3.16 -8.75 -0.70
N PRO A 54 4.35 -9.23 -0.31
CA PRO A 54 4.46 -10.39 0.56
C PRO A 54 4.05 -10.02 1.99
N VAL A 55 2.97 -10.63 2.48
CA VAL A 55 2.51 -10.49 3.87
C VAL A 55 2.98 -11.71 4.67
N LYS A 56 3.63 -11.49 5.81
CA LYS A 56 4.21 -12.56 6.65
C LYS A 56 3.17 -13.30 7.51
N GLY A 57 2.05 -13.70 6.91
CA GLY A 57 1.00 -14.48 7.59
C GLY A 57 0.24 -13.69 8.68
N GLU A 58 -0.03 -12.41 8.42
CA GLU A 58 -0.78 -11.55 9.34
C GLU A 58 -2.23 -12.02 9.48
N LYS A 59 -2.70 -12.19 10.72
CA LYS A 59 -4.12 -12.42 11.00
C LYS A 59 -4.85 -11.09 11.15
N ALA A 60 -5.63 -10.69 10.15
CA ALA A 60 -6.35 -9.42 10.14
C ALA A 60 -7.70 -9.59 9.45
N GLN A 61 -8.59 -8.61 9.62
CA GLN A 61 -9.92 -8.59 8.99
C GLN A 61 -10.07 -7.48 7.95
N TYR A 62 -9.30 -6.39 8.10
CA TYR A 62 -9.40 -5.21 7.24
C TYR A 62 -8.06 -4.92 6.58
N VAL A 63 -8.12 -4.46 5.33
CA VAL A 63 -6.99 -3.91 4.58
C VAL A 63 -7.32 -2.49 4.14
N ARG A 64 -6.33 -1.59 4.21
CA ARG A 64 -6.47 -0.20 3.75
C ARG A 64 -5.23 0.20 2.97
N LEU A 65 -5.47 0.89 1.86
CA LEU A 65 -4.45 1.41 0.98
C LEU A 65 -4.51 2.93 1.02
N TYR A 66 -3.35 3.55 1.23
CA TYR A 66 -3.12 4.98 1.09
C TYR A 66 -2.25 5.18 -0.16
N SER A 67 -2.48 6.25 -0.91
CA SER A 67 -1.78 6.48 -2.18
C SER A 67 -1.76 7.96 -2.53
N ASN A 68 -0.62 8.45 -3.03
CA ASN A 68 -0.41 9.87 -3.33
C ASN A 68 0.05 10.12 -4.78
N GLY A 69 -0.73 9.62 -5.74
CA GLY A 69 -0.48 9.87 -7.16
C GLY A 69 0.67 9.06 -7.74
N SER A 70 1.22 9.56 -8.84
CA SER A 70 2.24 8.87 -9.63
C SER A 70 3.16 9.86 -10.33
N THR A 71 4.25 9.35 -10.91
CA THR A 71 5.16 10.14 -11.76
C THR A 71 4.51 10.74 -13.01
N SER A 72 3.28 10.34 -13.35
CA SER A 72 2.55 10.88 -14.53
C SER A 72 1.42 11.84 -14.18
N SER A 73 0.90 11.83 -12.95
CA SER A 73 -0.15 12.72 -12.46
C SER A 73 -0.41 12.52 -10.96
N GLU A 74 -1.14 13.46 -10.35
CA GLU A 74 -1.63 13.38 -8.96
C GLU A 74 -2.71 12.30 -8.71
N MET A 75 -3.06 11.50 -9.72
CA MET A 75 -4.13 10.51 -9.62
C MET A 75 -3.61 9.10 -9.33
N ASN A 76 -4.35 8.40 -8.47
CA ASN A 76 -4.19 6.96 -8.23
C ASN A 76 -5.04 6.17 -9.23
N HIS A 77 -4.54 5.02 -9.69
CA HIS A 77 -5.31 4.16 -10.60
C HIS A 77 -5.18 2.71 -10.16
N TYR A 78 -6.22 2.21 -9.50
CA TYR A 78 -6.38 0.80 -9.17
C TYR A 78 -7.41 0.20 -10.13
N ILE A 79 -7.03 -0.88 -10.80
CA ILE A 79 -7.98 -1.71 -11.55
C ILE A 79 -8.52 -2.81 -10.63
N GLU A 80 -7.66 -3.36 -9.78
CA GLU A 80 -7.96 -4.49 -8.92
C GLU A 80 -7.09 -4.49 -7.66
N VAL A 81 -7.62 -5.04 -6.57
CA VAL A 81 -6.90 -5.38 -5.35
C VAL A 81 -7.33 -6.79 -4.94
N GLU A 82 -6.38 -7.72 -4.89
CA GLU A 82 -6.63 -9.09 -4.48
C GLU A 82 -5.95 -9.36 -3.13
N VAL A 83 -6.69 -9.96 -2.20
CA VAL A 83 -6.20 -10.33 -0.87
C VAL A 83 -6.25 -11.84 -0.74
N TYR A 84 -5.10 -12.45 -0.47
CA TYR A 84 -4.95 -13.89 -0.33
C TYR A 84 -4.73 -14.25 1.14
N GLY A 85 -5.67 -14.98 1.72
CA GLY A 85 -5.62 -15.50 3.09
C GLY A 85 -6.15 -16.93 3.16
N LYS A 86 -6.00 -17.59 4.30
CA LYS A 86 -6.56 -18.92 4.58
C LYS A 86 -7.47 -18.88 5.79
#